data_AF-G3I8Q5-F1
#
_entry.id   AF-G3I8Q5-F1
#
_cell.length_a   1.000
_cell.length_b   1.000
_cell.length_c   1.000
_cell.angle_alpha   90.00
_cell.angle_beta   90.00
_cell.angle_gamma   90.00
#
_symmetry.space_group_name_H-M   'P 1'
#
loop_
_entity.id
_entity.type
_entity.pdbx_description
1 polymer ?
#
loop_
_entity_poly.entity_id
_entity_poly.type
_entity_poly.pdbx_seq_one_letter_code
_entity_poly.pdbx_strand_id
1 'polypeptide(L)'
;MAAQRWSLLQSEQQLSWMDGLLLCHLSGVGSASIHSYSTNGKGTESHPHEDNWLKFRSKNNCFLYGVFNSYDGNQVTNFVAQRLSAELLLGQLNTEHAEANVQQVLLQAFDVVERSFLESIDDALAKKESLQSQLPEGVPQHQLLPQSVSEDPYVRPQENSGELVPSLERLKALEREISGGAMAIVAALLNKLYVANVGLDAGKFKQVGIIYGQENTRHIGDYRVKYGYTDIDLLSVAKAKSIIAEPEIHGAQPLDGITASWC
;
A
#
# COMPACT_ATOMS: atom_id res chain seq x y z
N MET A 1 4.93 -13.79 -22.18
CA MET A 1 3.69 -13.12 -22.66
C MET A 1 2.93 -12.37 -21.56
N ALA A 2 3.27 -12.50 -20.27
CA ALA A 2 2.67 -11.69 -19.18
C ALA A 2 3.32 -10.30 -19.02
N ALA A 3 4.65 -10.19 -19.18
CA ALA A 3 5.38 -8.93 -18.99
C ALA A 3 5.03 -7.80 -19.99
N GLN A 4 4.58 -8.14 -21.22
CA GLN A 4 4.09 -7.13 -22.19
C GLN A 4 2.70 -6.59 -21.84
N ARG A 5 1.98 -7.24 -20.92
CA ARG A 5 0.66 -6.80 -20.47
C ARG A 5 0.75 -5.64 -19.48
N TRP A 6 1.85 -5.51 -18.74
CA TRP A 6 2.09 -4.43 -17.79
C TRP A 6 2.67 -3.16 -18.42
N SER A 7 3.49 -3.28 -19.46
CA SER A 7 4.03 -2.10 -20.17
C SER A 7 2.98 -1.32 -20.96
N LEU A 8 1.86 -1.96 -21.32
CA LEU A 8 0.72 -1.32 -21.99
C LEU A 8 -0.27 -0.66 -21.01
N LEU A 9 -0.19 -0.96 -19.71
CA LEU A 9 -1.08 -0.39 -18.69
C LEU A 9 -0.55 0.93 -18.11
N GLN A 10 0.70 1.31 -18.37
CA GLN A 10 1.32 2.52 -17.81
C GLN A 10 1.17 3.78 -18.69
N SER A 11 0.62 3.70 -19.91
CA SER A 11 0.60 4.82 -20.87
C SER A 11 -0.79 5.26 -21.37
N GLU A 12 -1.87 4.63 -20.95
CA GLU A 12 -3.23 5.16 -21.18
C GLU A 12 -3.81 5.60 -19.85
N GLN A 13 -4.50 6.74 -19.81
CA GLN A 13 -5.50 7.03 -18.78
C GLN A 13 -6.55 5.92 -18.85
N GLN A 14 -6.24 4.77 -18.25
CA GLN A 14 -7.12 3.63 -18.25
C GLN A 14 -8.31 4.03 -17.39
N LEU A 15 -9.49 4.15 -18.01
CA LEU A 15 -10.74 4.26 -17.27
C LEU A 15 -10.71 3.15 -16.22
N SER A 16 -10.69 3.54 -14.95
CA SER A 16 -10.76 2.57 -13.88
C SER A 16 -12.16 1.98 -13.96
N TRP A 17 -12.30 0.66 -13.90
CA TRP A 17 -13.64 0.04 -13.87
C TRP A 17 -14.49 0.60 -12.71
N MET A 18 -13.84 1.15 -11.68
CA MET A 18 -14.45 1.84 -10.55
C MET A 18 -15.19 3.13 -10.96
N ASP A 19 -14.83 3.76 -12.10
CA ASP A 19 -15.52 4.94 -12.62
C ASP A 19 -16.98 4.62 -13.01
N GLY A 20 -17.29 3.34 -13.25
CA GLY A 20 -18.64 2.85 -13.46
C GLY A 20 -19.44 2.62 -12.17
N LEU A 21 -18.82 2.72 -10.99
CA LEU A 21 -19.50 2.57 -9.71
C LEU A 21 -20.18 3.87 -9.28
N LEU A 22 -21.33 3.75 -8.61
CA LEU A 22 -22.05 4.92 -8.10
C LEU A 22 -21.39 5.42 -6.82
N LEU A 23 -21.13 6.72 -6.75
CA LEU A 23 -20.67 7.38 -5.53
C LEU A 23 -21.82 7.57 -4.54
N CYS A 24 -21.52 7.50 -3.25
CA CYS A 24 -22.48 7.81 -2.20
C CYS A 24 -22.68 9.33 -2.09
N HIS A 25 -23.92 9.81 -2.19
CA HIS A 25 -24.29 11.22 -2.04
C HIS A 25 -24.45 11.67 -0.57
N LEU A 26 -24.45 10.72 0.38
CA LEU A 26 -24.61 10.96 1.83
C LEU A 26 -23.26 11.08 2.57
N SER A 27 -22.17 11.30 1.83
CA SER A 27 -20.81 11.38 2.40
C SER A 27 -20.00 12.45 1.69
N GLY A 28 -18.99 12.99 2.37
CA GLY A 28 -18.00 13.92 1.82
C GLY A 28 -16.58 13.45 2.15
N VAL A 29 -15.60 13.90 1.36
CA VAL A 29 -14.18 13.61 1.62
C VAL A 29 -13.39 14.91 1.49
N GLY A 30 -12.49 15.13 2.44
CA GLY A 30 -11.46 16.17 2.38
C GLY A 30 -10.10 15.54 2.60
N SER A 31 -9.09 16.00 1.86
CA SER A 31 -7.70 15.53 1.97
C SER A 31 -6.73 16.71 1.87
N ALA A 32 -5.53 16.52 2.41
CA ALA A 32 -4.44 17.46 2.30
C ALA A 32 -3.12 16.69 2.21
N SER A 33 -2.22 17.12 1.35
CA SER A 33 -0.90 16.49 1.21
C SER A 33 -0.01 16.76 2.42
N ILE A 34 0.96 15.88 2.64
CA ILE A 34 2.02 16.10 3.61
C ILE A 34 2.91 17.25 3.13
N HIS A 35 3.19 18.18 4.03
CA HIS A 35 4.08 19.31 3.80
C HIS A 35 5.22 19.28 4.83
N SER A 36 6.46 19.44 4.37
CA SER A 36 7.58 19.78 5.25
C SER A 36 7.76 21.30 5.26
N TYR A 37 7.84 21.87 6.46
CA TYR A 37 8.06 23.30 6.62
C TYR A 37 9.55 23.61 6.58
N SER A 38 9.96 24.50 5.69
CA SER A 38 11.36 24.93 5.64
C SER A 38 11.76 25.67 6.92
N THR A 39 13.01 25.49 7.34
CA THR A 39 13.60 26.14 8.52
C THR A 39 13.63 27.66 8.42
N ASN A 40 13.55 28.21 7.21
CA ASN A 40 13.49 29.64 6.93
C ASN A 40 12.09 30.26 7.15
N GLY A 41 11.08 29.46 7.52
CA GLY A 41 9.69 29.90 7.72
C GLY A 41 8.97 30.33 6.44
N LYS A 42 9.55 30.11 5.25
CA LYS A 42 9.00 30.46 3.94
C LYS A 42 9.17 29.30 2.96
N GLY A 43 8.05 28.69 2.60
CA GLY A 43 7.98 27.60 1.63
C GLY A 43 7.71 26.26 2.30
N THR A 44 7.00 25.41 1.55
CA THR A 44 6.73 24.03 1.92
C THR A 44 7.18 23.14 0.78
N GLU A 45 7.78 22.00 1.09
CA GLU A 45 7.97 20.93 0.11
C GLU A 45 6.80 19.97 0.28
N SER A 46 6.03 19.78 -0.78
CA SER A 46 4.94 18.80 -0.80
C SER A 46 5.50 17.48 -1.29
N HIS A 47 5.26 16.43 -0.52
CA HIS A 47 5.47 15.07 -1.00
C HIS A 47 4.30 14.65 -1.92
N PRO A 48 4.50 13.65 -2.79
CA PRO A 48 3.41 13.06 -3.56
C PRO A 48 2.27 12.60 -2.65
N HIS A 49 1.03 12.78 -3.10
CA HIS A 49 -0.13 12.31 -2.34
C HIS A 49 -0.21 10.80 -2.38
N GLU A 50 -0.14 10.21 -1.19
CA GLU A 50 0.08 8.79 -0.98
C GLU A 50 -1.18 8.08 -0.44
N ASP A 51 -2.00 8.83 0.29
CA ASP A 51 -3.30 8.40 0.78
C ASP A 51 -4.32 8.17 -0.34
N ASN A 52 -5.29 7.30 -0.07
CA ASN A 52 -6.40 7.03 -0.97
C ASN A 52 -7.70 6.84 -0.16
N TRP A 53 -8.85 6.93 -0.82
CA TRP A 53 -10.16 6.76 -0.21
C TRP A 53 -11.18 6.22 -1.22
N LEU A 54 -12.27 5.63 -0.70
CA LEU A 54 -13.42 5.23 -1.50
C LEU A 54 -14.74 5.52 -0.77
N LYS A 55 -15.81 5.76 -1.52
CA LYS A 55 -17.17 6.01 -1.01
C LYS A 55 -18.23 5.63 -2.03
N PHE A 56 -18.43 4.32 -2.17
CA PHE A 56 -19.34 3.74 -3.15
C PHE A 56 -20.70 3.40 -2.56
N ARG A 57 -21.68 3.35 -3.45
CA ARG A 57 -23.02 2.81 -3.24
C ARG A 57 -23.29 1.74 -4.30
N SER A 58 -23.57 0.53 -3.86
CA SER A 58 -24.07 -0.55 -4.73
C SER A 58 -25.57 -0.41 -4.97
N LYS A 59 -26.08 -1.05 -6.03
CA LYS A 59 -27.51 -1.09 -6.38
C LYS A 59 -28.37 -1.70 -5.27
N ASN A 60 -27.80 -2.57 -4.43
CA ASN A 60 -28.51 -3.27 -3.35
C ASN A 60 -28.56 -2.46 -2.04
N ASN A 61 -28.42 -1.13 -2.08
CA ASN A 61 -28.30 -0.26 -0.89
C ASN A 61 -27.18 -0.67 0.08
N CYS A 62 -26.14 -1.34 -0.41
CA CYS A 62 -24.88 -1.52 0.30
C CYS A 62 -24.00 -0.29 0.04
N PHE A 63 -23.43 0.29 1.09
CA PHE A 63 -22.46 1.37 0.98
C PHE A 63 -21.10 0.90 1.48
N LEU A 64 -20.05 1.32 0.81
CA LEU A 64 -18.69 0.98 1.16
C LEU A 64 -17.87 2.26 1.23
N TYR A 65 -17.24 2.47 2.38
CA TYR A 65 -16.36 3.59 2.64
C TYR A 65 -14.99 3.05 3.01
N GLY A 66 -13.93 3.73 2.60
CA GLY A 66 -12.57 3.32 2.92
C GLY A 66 -11.64 4.52 2.98
N VAL A 67 -10.73 4.49 3.94
CA VAL A 67 -9.59 5.41 4.02
C VAL A 67 -8.34 4.55 4.10
N PHE A 68 -7.37 4.89 3.27
CA PHE A 68 -6.12 4.15 3.11
C PHE A 68 -4.96 5.12 3.30
N ASN A 69 -4.04 4.76 4.20
CA ASN A 69 -2.80 5.47 4.42
C ASN A 69 -1.67 4.64 3.82
N SER A 70 -0.80 5.26 3.02
CA SER A 70 0.36 4.57 2.44
C SER A 70 1.69 5.06 3.02
N TYR A 71 2.71 4.25 2.81
CA TYR A 71 4.10 4.66 2.93
C TYR A 71 4.92 3.98 1.84
N ASP A 72 6.11 4.51 1.56
CA ASP A 72 7.01 4.05 0.50
C ASP A 72 6.32 4.02 -0.89
N GLY A 73 5.42 4.99 -1.13
CA GLY A 73 4.69 5.17 -2.39
C GLY A 73 3.22 4.75 -2.34
N ASN A 74 2.46 5.11 -3.39
CA ASN A 74 1.00 4.98 -3.42
C ASN A 74 0.47 3.76 -4.19
N GLN A 75 1.37 2.89 -4.67
CA GLN A 75 0.99 1.76 -5.52
C GLN A 75 0.12 0.76 -4.78
N VAL A 76 0.45 0.50 -3.50
CA VAL A 76 -0.29 -0.44 -2.66
C VAL A 76 -1.67 0.10 -2.34
N THR A 77 -1.81 1.39 -1.98
CA THR A 77 -3.13 1.97 -1.68
C THR A 77 -4.04 2.01 -2.91
N ASN A 78 -3.49 2.30 -4.09
CA ASN A 78 -4.22 2.21 -5.35
C ASN A 78 -4.68 0.78 -5.65
N PHE A 79 -3.79 -0.21 -5.49
CA PHE A 79 -4.12 -1.62 -5.67
C PHE A 79 -5.22 -2.07 -4.69
N VAL A 80 -5.07 -1.74 -3.40
CA VAL A 80 -6.02 -2.09 -2.34
C VAL A 80 -7.39 -1.48 -2.63
N ALA A 81 -7.46 -0.18 -2.96
CA ALA A 81 -8.73 0.47 -3.25
C ALA A 81 -9.48 -0.19 -4.42
N GLN A 82 -8.75 -0.54 -5.49
CA GLN A 82 -9.32 -1.24 -6.65
C GLN A 82 -9.74 -2.66 -6.29
N ARG A 83 -8.83 -3.47 -5.77
CA ARG A 83 -9.05 -4.90 -5.55
C ARG A 83 -10.11 -5.13 -4.48
N LEU A 84 -10.09 -4.37 -3.39
CA LEU A 84 -11.07 -4.49 -2.32
C LEU A 84 -12.48 -4.07 -2.78
N SER A 85 -12.59 -3.05 -3.63
CA SER A 85 -13.88 -2.69 -4.24
C SER A 85 -14.45 -3.84 -5.06
N ALA A 86 -13.61 -4.54 -5.83
CA ALA A 86 -14.04 -5.68 -6.66
C ALA A 86 -14.50 -6.88 -5.80
N GLU A 87 -13.80 -7.16 -4.71
CA GLU A 87 -14.11 -8.29 -3.82
C GLU A 87 -15.34 -8.05 -2.92
N LEU A 88 -15.81 -6.80 -2.79
CA LEU A 88 -16.94 -6.45 -1.93
C LEU A 88 -18.20 -6.02 -2.69
N LEU A 89 -18.06 -5.30 -3.81
CA LEU A 89 -19.19 -4.64 -4.49
C LEU A 89 -19.76 -5.41 -5.69
N LEU A 90 -19.09 -6.47 -6.16
CA LEU A 90 -19.49 -7.25 -7.33
C LEU A 90 -20.36 -8.47 -6.97
N GLY A 91 -21.22 -8.31 -5.94
CA GLY A 91 -22.22 -9.29 -5.53
C GLY A 91 -21.88 -10.10 -4.28
N GLN A 92 -20.73 -9.88 -3.66
CA GLN A 92 -20.29 -10.60 -2.46
C GLN A 92 -21.01 -10.12 -1.19
N LEU A 93 -21.41 -8.84 -1.13
CA LEU A 93 -22.19 -8.26 -0.03
C LEU A 93 -23.66 -8.10 -0.40
N ASN A 94 -24.55 -8.55 0.49
CA ASN A 94 -26.01 -8.42 0.38
C ASN A 94 -26.61 -8.04 1.74
N THR A 95 -27.65 -7.19 1.75
CA THR A 95 -28.40 -6.75 2.93
C THR A 95 -29.07 -7.90 3.69
N GLU A 96 -29.30 -9.03 3.03
CA GLU A 96 -29.88 -10.24 3.63
C GLU A 96 -28.85 -11.11 4.35
N HIS A 97 -27.55 -10.81 4.24
CA HIS A 97 -26.51 -11.62 4.88
C HIS A 97 -26.59 -11.54 6.40
N ALA A 98 -26.45 -12.71 7.04
CA ALA A 98 -26.18 -12.80 8.46
C ALA A 98 -24.81 -12.17 8.80
N GLU A 99 -24.66 -11.70 10.02
CA GLU A 99 -23.43 -11.05 10.50
C GLU A 99 -22.17 -11.90 10.26
N ALA A 100 -22.23 -13.20 10.58
CA ALA A 100 -21.10 -14.11 10.36
C ALA A 100 -20.67 -14.18 8.88
N ASN A 101 -21.63 -14.11 7.96
CA ASN A 101 -21.34 -14.12 6.52
C ASN A 101 -20.67 -12.81 6.09
N VAL A 102 -21.11 -11.66 6.62
CA VAL A 102 -20.47 -10.36 6.33
C VAL A 102 -19.03 -10.33 6.85
N GLN A 103 -18.80 -10.80 8.08
CA GLN A 103 -17.46 -10.91 8.65
C GLN A 103 -16.56 -11.82 7.81
N GLN A 104 -17.08 -12.98 7.38
CA GLN A 104 -16.34 -13.90 6.53
C GLN A 104 -15.97 -13.29 5.17
N VAL A 105 -16.90 -12.59 4.52
CA VAL A 105 -16.64 -11.91 3.24
C VAL A 105 -15.56 -10.83 3.41
N LEU A 106 -15.60 -10.06 4.50
CA LEU A 106 -14.57 -9.06 4.80
C LEU A 106 -13.20 -9.71 5.01
N LEU A 107 -13.10 -10.77 5.82
CA LEU A 107 -11.85 -11.50 6.02
C LEU A 107 -11.28 -12.03 4.70
N GLN A 108 -12.13 -12.66 3.88
CA GLN A 108 -11.76 -13.20 2.58
C GLN A 108 -11.30 -12.11 1.61
N ALA A 109 -11.97 -10.96 1.58
CA ALA A 109 -11.60 -9.87 0.71
C ALA A 109 -10.19 -9.34 1.02
N PHE A 110 -9.86 -9.13 2.30
CA PHE A 110 -8.52 -8.68 2.69
C PHE A 110 -7.44 -9.74 2.43
N ASP A 111 -7.74 -11.02 2.67
CA ASP A 111 -6.82 -12.13 2.35
C ASP A 111 -6.53 -12.21 0.84
N VAL A 112 -7.55 -12.09 0.00
CA VAL A 112 -7.39 -12.06 -1.47
C VAL A 112 -6.60 -10.84 -1.91
N VAL A 113 -6.86 -9.66 -1.34
CA VAL A 113 -6.12 -8.43 -1.66
C VAL A 113 -4.63 -8.57 -1.34
N GLU A 114 -4.28 -9.03 -0.14
CA GLU A 114 -2.89 -9.25 0.27
C GLU A 114 -2.19 -10.25 -0.66
N ARG A 115 -2.80 -11.42 -0.89
CA ARG A 115 -2.21 -12.46 -1.73
C ARG A 115 -2.03 -11.99 -3.17
N SER A 116 -3.08 -11.41 -3.77
CA SER A 116 -3.01 -10.90 -5.13
C SER A 116 -1.98 -9.78 -5.30
N PHE A 117 -1.77 -8.93 -4.28
CA PHE A 117 -0.72 -7.92 -4.32
C PHE A 117 0.67 -8.57 -4.29
N LEU A 118 0.91 -9.48 -3.35
CA LEU A 118 2.20 -10.17 -3.22
C LEU A 118 2.54 -10.99 -4.48
N GLU A 119 1.57 -11.70 -5.05
CA GLU A 119 1.72 -12.40 -6.33
C GLU A 119 2.03 -11.44 -7.48
N SER A 120 1.50 -10.21 -7.46
CA SER A 120 1.74 -9.25 -8.52
C SER A 120 3.21 -8.80 -8.59
N ILE A 121 3.92 -8.78 -7.46
CA ILE A 121 5.31 -8.30 -7.40
C ILE A 121 6.35 -9.43 -7.53
N ASP A 122 5.94 -10.70 -7.63
CA ASP A 122 6.85 -11.85 -7.65
C ASP A 122 7.85 -11.80 -8.84
N ASP A 123 7.38 -11.47 -10.04
CA ASP A 123 8.24 -11.35 -11.23
C ASP A 123 9.29 -10.23 -11.07
N ALA A 124 8.89 -9.11 -10.45
CA ALA A 124 9.77 -7.97 -10.20
C ALA A 124 10.80 -8.30 -9.11
N LEU A 125 10.42 -9.05 -8.08
CA LEU A 125 11.33 -9.59 -7.06
C LEU A 125 12.37 -10.53 -7.68
N ALA A 126 11.94 -11.49 -8.49
CA ALA A 126 12.87 -12.41 -9.17
C ALA A 126 13.87 -11.65 -10.06
N LYS A 127 13.42 -10.61 -10.76
CA LYS A 127 14.29 -9.76 -11.58
C LYS A 127 15.25 -8.93 -10.73
N LYS A 128 14.81 -8.42 -9.59
CA LYS A 128 15.65 -7.69 -8.64
C LYS A 128 16.80 -8.59 -8.14
N GLU A 129 16.49 -9.79 -7.68
CA GLU A 129 17.50 -10.77 -7.22
C GLU A 129 18.51 -11.11 -8.32
N SER A 130 18.01 -11.33 -9.55
CA SER A 130 18.88 -11.58 -10.71
C SER A 130 19.86 -10.43 -10.97
N LEU A 131 19.41 -9.18 -10.86
CA LEU A 131 20.27 -8.00 -11.06
C LEU A 131 21.20 -7.75 -9.87
N GLN A 132 20.76 -8.02 -8.64
CA GLN A 132 21.61 -7.89 -7.45
C GLN A 132 22.77 -8.89 -7.47
N SER A 133 22.55 -10.12 -7.92
CA SER A 133 23.61 -11.14 -8.06
C SER A 133 24.72 -10.76 -9.04
N GLN A 134 24.46 -9.80 -9.94
CA GLN A 134 25.43 -9.31 -10.92
C GLN A 134 26.25 -8.12 -10.40
N LEU A 135 25.87 -7.54 -9.25
CA LEU A 135 26.58 -6.43 -8.65
C LEU A 135 27.70 -6.92 -7.70
N PRO A 136 28.83 -6.19 -7.60
CA PRO A 136 29.86 -6.51 -6.61
C PRO A 136 29.30 -6.41 -5.18
N GLU A 137 29.39 -7.50 -4.41
CA GLU A 137 28.95 -7.53 -3.01
C GLU A 137 29.77 -6.54 -2.16
N GLY A 138 29.08 -5.78 -1.29
CA GLY A 138 29.72 -4.94 -0.27
C GLY A 138 30.17 -3.54 -0.72
N VAL A 139 29.98 -3.16 -1.99
CA VAL A 139 30.27 -1.78 -2.44
C VAL A 139 29.04 -0.89 -2.25
N PRO A 140 29.11 0.17 -1.43
CA PRO A 140 28.00 1.10 -1.28
C PRO A 140 27.59 1.73 -2.63
N GLN A 141 26.29 1.80 -2.91
CA GLN A 141 25.77 2.29 -4.20
C GLN A 141 26.24 3.70 -4.61
N HIS A 142 26.62 4.54 -3.64
CA HIS A 142 27.17 5.88 -3.90
C HIS A 142 28.62 5.86 -4.44
N GLN A 143 29.33 4.74 -4.30
CA GLN A 143 30.67 4.51 -4.85
C GLN A 143 30.61 3.86 -6.24
N LEU A 144 29.46 3.29 -6.61
CA LEU A 144 29.22 2.67 -7.92
C LEU A 144 28.68 3.67 -8.97
N LEU A 145 28.15 4.81 -8.52
CA LEU A 145 27.80 5.94 -9.40
C LEU A 145 29.09 6.66 -9.82
N PRO A 146 29.26 7.03 -11.10
CA PRO A 146 30.35 7.91 -11.51
C PRO A 146 30.13 9.25 -10.80
N GLN A 147 30.89 9.49 -9.73
CA GLN A 147 30.92 10.80 -9.11
C GLN A 147 31.45 11.78 -10.14
N SER A 148 30.62 12.76 -10.51
CA SER A 148 31.06 13.88 -11.31
C SER A 148 32.23 14.57 -10.58
N VAL A 149 33.42 14.42 -11.16
CA VAL A 149 34.65 15.19 -10.90
C VAL A 149 35.29 14.95 -9.52
N SER A 150 36.11 13.90 -9.43
CA SER A 150 37.28 13.92 -8.54
C SER A 150 38.45 14.57 -9.29
N GLU A 151 38.93 15.72 -8.82
CA GLU A 151 40.11 16.46 -9.35
C GLU A 151 41.46 15.75 -9.06
N ASP A 152 41.48 14.42 -8.99
CA ASP A 152 42.71 13.66 -8.70
C ASP A 152 43.28 13.05 -9.99
N PRO A 153 44.34 13.64 -10.58
CA PRO A 153 44.86 13.26 -11.90
C PRO A 153 45.52 11.88 -11.98
N TYR A 154 45.60 11.11 -10.88
CA TYR A 154 46.17 9.77 -10.86
C TYR A 154 45.13 8.64 -10.73
N VAL A 155 43.83 8.95 -10.61
CA VAL A 155 42.78 7.93 -10.51
C VAL A 155 42.34 7.50 -11.92
N ARG A 156 42.66 6.25 -12.30
CA ARG A 156 42.16 5.66 -13.56
C ARG A 156 40.63 5.56 -13.52
N PRO A 157 39.92 5.98 -14.59
CA PRO A 157 38.50 5.67 -14.73
C PRO A 157 38.31 4.15 -14.70
N GLN A 158 37.41 3.66 -13.85
CA GLN A 158 37.10 2.23 -13.78
C GLN A 158 36.33 1.86 -15.07
N GLU A 159 36.97 1.08 -15.94
CA GLU A 159 36.50 0.73 -17.29
C GLU A 159 35.13 0.01 -17.33
N ASN A 160 34.65 -0.49 -16.18
CA ASN A 160 33.38 -1.21 -16.04
C ASN A 160 32.21 -0.34 -15.54
N SER A 161 32.41 0.97 -15.32
CA SER A 161 31.38 1.87 -14.77
C SER A 161 30.21 2.14 -15.72
N GLY A 162 30.39 1.98 -17.05
CA GLY A 162 29.34 2.27 -18.03
C GLY A 162 28.18 1.25 -18.08
N GLU A 163 28.43 -0.02 -17.75
CA GLU A 163 27.43 -1.09 -17.83
C GLU A 163 26.67 -1.31 -16.49
N LEU A 164 27.25 -0.83 -15.39
CA LEU A 164 26.68 -0.91 -14.05
C LEU A 164 25.60 0.15 -13.79
N VAL A 165 25.70 1.33 -14.42
CA VAL A 165 24.73 2.42 -14.25
C VAL A 165 23.31 2.01 -14.71
N PRO A 166 23.10 1.43 -15.91
CA PRO A 166 21.78 0.97 -16.34
C PRO A 166 21.17 -0.09 -15.40
N SER A 167 22.01 -0.99 -14.89
CA SER A 167 21.58 -2.06 -13.95
C SER A 167 21.15 -1.48 -12.61
N LEU A 168 21.88 -0.48 -12.10
CA LEU A 168 21.53 0.22 -10.86
C LEU A 168 20.27 1.08 -11.02
N GLU A 169 20.11 1.78 -12.15
CA GLU A 169 18.88 2.51 -12.45
C GLU A 169 17.68 1.57 -12.56
N ARG A 170 17.87 0.40 -13.20
CA ARG A 170 16.83 -0.61 -13.29
C ARG A 170 16.46 -1.19 -11.92
N LEU A 171 17.45 -1.42 -11.06
CA LEU A 171 17.22 -1.83 -9.68
C LEU A 171 16.46 -0.78 -8.88
N LYS A 172 16.81 0.51 -8.99
CA LYS A 172 16.07 1.59 -8.34
C LYS A 172 14.62 1.68 -8.85
N ALA A 173 14.41 1.47 -10.14
CA ALA A 173 13.06 1.45 -10.71
C ALA A 173 12.25 0.27 -10.18
N LEU A 174 12.84 -0.94 -10.14
CA LEU A 174 12.21 -2.13 -9.56
C LEU A 174 11.91 -1.94 -8.07
N GLU A 175 12.84 -1.37 -7.30
CA GLU A 175 12.63 -1.11 -5.88
C GLU A 175 11.43 -0.20 -5.68
N ARG A 176 11.30 0.88 -6.46
CA ARG A 176 10.10 1.73 -6.39
C ARG A 176 8.83 0.99 -6.75
N GLU A 177 8.88 0.10 -7.74
CA GLU A 177 7.74 -0.69 -8.22
C GLU A 177 7.20 -1.65 -7.15
N ILE A 178 8.09 -2.34 -6.43
CA ILE A 178 7.71 -3.36 -5.44
C ILE A 178 7.58 -2.83 -4.01
N SER A 179 8.12 -1.64 -3.74
CA SER A 179 8.05 -1.03 -2.42
C SER A 179 6.67 -0.46 -2.13
N GLY A 180 6.36 -0.40 -0.84
CA GLY A 180 5.19 0.26 -0.32
C GLY A 180 4.38 -0.65 0.58
N GLY A 181 3.67 -0.02 1.50
CA GLY A 181 2.66 -0.68 2.33
C GLY A 181 1.45 0.21 2.50
N ALA A 182 0.35 -0.40 2.92
CA ALA A 182 -0.90 0.30 3.16
C ALA A 182 -1.54 -0.11 4.48
N MET A 183 -2.03 0.88 5.21
CA MET A 183 -2.98 0.71 6.29
C MET A 183 -4.37 1.12 5.82
N ALA A 184 -5.39 0.46 6.34
CA ALA A 184 -6.74 0.58 5.80
C ALA A 184 -7.79 0.51 6.90
N ILE A 185 -8.77 1.42 6.83
CA ILE A 185 -10.02 1.31 7.58
C ILE A 185 -11.17 1.35 6.59
N VAL A 186 -12.04 0.35 6.67
CA VAL A 186 -13.10 0.12 5.69
C VAL A 186 -14.41 -0.09 6.43
N ALA A 187 -15.42 0.70 6.09
CA ALA A 187 -16.75 0.61 6.64
C ALA A 187 -17.73 0.11 5.59
N ALA A 188 -18.37 -1.02 5.86
CA ALA A 188 -19.47 -1.55 5.07
C ALA A 188 -20.80 -1.26 5.78
N LEU A 189 -21.67 -0.51 5.11
CA LEU A 189 -23.01 -0.17 5.58
C LEU A 189 -24.04 -0.97 4.78
N LEU A 190 -24.67 -1.94 5.45
CA LEU A 190 -25.80 -2.67 4.92
C LEU A 190 -27.04 -2.21 5.70
N ASN A 191 -27.69 -3.13 6.44
CA ASN A 191 -28.67 -2.78 7.47
C ASN A 191 -28.01 -2.41 8.82
N LYS A 192 -26.73 -2.74 8.95
CA LYS A 192 -25.89 -2.48 10.12
C LYS A 192 -24.54 -1.99 9.64
N LEU A 193 -23.82 -1.29 10.51
CA LEU A 193 -22.46 -0.86 10.26
C LEU A 193 -21.46 -1.94 10.68
N TYR A 194 -20.52 -2.24 9.77
CA TYR A 194 -19.38 -3.12 9.98
C TYR A 194 -18.11 -2.35 9.64
N VAL A 195 -17.09 -2.46 10.48
CA VAL A 195 -15.79 -1.79 10.30
C VAL A 195 -14.70 -2.84 10.29
N ALA A 196 -13.88 -2.87 9.25
CA ALA A 196 -12.68 -3.68 9.12
C ALA A 196 -11.45 -2.78 9.17
N ASN A 197 -10.49 -3.08 10.04
CA ASN A 197 -9.31 -2.25 10.26
C ASN A 197 -8.01 -3.05 10.15
N VAL A 198 -7.05 -2.51 9.40
CA VAL A 198 -5.67 -2.98 9.30
C VAL A 198 -4.75 -1.80 9.60
N GLY A 199 -4.27 -1.73 10.84
CA GLY A 199 -3.17 -0.84 11.23
C GLY A 199 -3.54 0.63 11.46
N LEU A 200 -4.75 1.09 11.14
CA LEU A 200 -5.17 2.46 11.46
C LEU A 200 -5.85 2.50 12.83
N ASP A 201 -5.13 2.96 13.86
CA ASP A 201 -5.75 3.26 15.15
C ASP A 201 -6.22 4.73 15.19
N ALA A 202 -7.53 4.94 15.06
CA ALA A 202 -8.12 6.28 15.10
C ALA A 202 -8.02 6.96 16.49
N GLY A 203 -7.67 6.21 17.55
CA GLY A 203 -7.69 6.69 18.94
C GLY A 203 -6.36 6.60 19.68
N LYS A 204 -5.27 6.09 19.08
CA LYS A 204 -4.02 5.86 19.82
C LYS A 204 -2.77 6.08 18.95
N PHE A 205 -2.01 7.11 19.30
CA PHE A 205 -0.54 7.10 19.18
C PHE A 205 -0.01 6.37 20.41
N LYS A 206 0.22 5.06 20.33
CA LYS A 206 0.88 4.33 21.41
C LYS A 206 2.36 4.22 21.10
N GLN A 207 3.15 4.47 22.14
CA GLN A 207 4.60 4.32 22.25
C GLN A 207 5.01 2.84 22.02
N VAL A 208 4.82 2.34 20.81
CA VAL A 208 5.27 1.03 20.33
C VAL A 208 6.49 1.29 19.46
N GLY A 209 7.53 0.48 19.62
CA GLY A 209 8.77 0.63 18.85
C GLY A 209 8.49 0.62 17.35
N ILE A 210 9.19 1.48 16.63
CA ILE A 210 9.10 1.62 15.18
C ILE A 210 9.75 0.39 14.51
N ILE A 211 9.00 -0.34 13.69
CA ILE A 211 9.48 -1.44 12.85
C ILE A 211 9.50 -0.94 11.41
N TYR A 212 10.69 -0.85 10.79
CA TYR A 212 10.83 -0.36 9.40
C TYR A 212 10.20 1.02 9.14
N GLY A 213 10.28 1.93 10.11
CA GLY A 213 9.70 3.27 9.98
C GLY A 213 8.20 3.35 10.31
N GLN A 214 7.54 2.23 10.61
CA GLN A 214 6.12 2.17 10.96
C GLN A 214 5.90 1.70 12.40
N GLU A 215 4.95 2.32 13.12
CA GLU A 215 4.55 1.90 14.47
C GLU A 215 3.50 0.76 14.43
N ASN A 216 2.99 0.45 13.23
CA ASN A 216 1.83 -0.40 13.05
C ASN A 216 2.22 -1.87 12.92
N THR A 217 1.57 -2.75 13.70
CA THR A 217 1.82 -4.20 13.66
C THR A 217 0.97 -4.94 12.62
N ARG A 218 0.15 -4.21 11.85
CA ARG A 218 -0.65 -4.75 10.75
C ARG A 218 -0.64 -3.79 9.58
N HIS A 219 -0.33 -4.30 8.40
CA HIS A 219 -0.40 -3.56 7.14
C HIS A 219 -0.43 -4.52 5.95
N ILE A 220 -0.98 -4.05 4.84
CA ILE A 220 -1.09 -4.75 3.55
C ILE A 220 0.17 -4.45 2.73
N GLY A 221 0.67 -5.43 1.99
CA GLY A 221 1.85 -5.29 1.15
C GLY A 221 3.15 -5.30 1.96
N ASP A 222 4.09 -4.41 1.63
CA ASP A 222 5.45 -4.35 2.17
C ASP A 222 6.17 -5.70 2.20
N TYR A 223 6.67 -6.10 1.03
CA TYR A 223 7.39 -7.36 0.86
C TYR A 223 8.56 -7.53 1.84
N ARG A 224 9.18 -6.44 2.33
CA ARG A 224 10.36 -6.48 3.19
C ARG A 224 10.03 -7.13 4.53
N VAL A 225 8.92 -6.77 5.14
CA VAL A 225 8.48 -7.40 6.41
C VAL A 225 7.65 -8.67 6.20
N LYS A 226 7.13 -8.92 5.00
CA LYS A 226 6.37 -10.15 4.71
C LYS A 226 7.26 -11.33 4.38
N TYR A 227 8.36 -11.09 3.68
CA TYR A 227 9.31 -12.12 3.24
C TYR A 227 10.63 -12.08 4.01
N GLY A 228 11.16 -10.88 4.31
CA GLY A 228 12.47 -10.69 4.93
C GLY A 228 12.46 -10.49 6.45
N TYR A 229 11.36 -10.82 7.16
CA TYR A 229 11.28 -10.55 8.60
C TYR A 229 12.33 -11.29 9.45
N THR A 230 12.86 -12.41 8.95
CA THR A 230 13.93 -13.15 9.62
C THR A 230 15.26 -12.39 9.64
N ASP A 231 15.45 -11.48 8.69
CA ASP A 231 16.67 -10.66 8.56
C ASP A 231 16.58 -9.37 9.39
N ILE A 232 15.44 -9.15 10.05
CA ILE A 232 15.21 -8.02 10.95
C ILE A 232 15.56 -8.48 12.36
N ASP A 233 16.59 -7.90 12.98
CA ASP A 233 17.07 -8.32 14.31
C ASP A 233 15.93 -8.48 15.34
N LEU A 234 15.00 -7.53 15.37
CA LEU A 234 13.84 -7.53 16.28
C LEU A 234 12.86 -8.69 16.02
N LEU A 235 12.73 -9.15 14.77
CA LEU A 235 11.77 -10.16 14.34
C LEU A 235 12.43 -11.50 13.97
N SER A 236 13.75 -11.59 14.04
CA SER A 236 14.56 -12.76 13.67
C SER A 236 14.14 -14.07 14.36
N VAL A 237 13.63 -13.98 15.58
CA VAL A 237 13.16 -15.12 16.40
C VAL A 237 11.68 -15.49 16.18
N ALA A 238 10.97 -14.77 15.31
CA ALA A 238 9.56 -15.01 15.04
C ALA A 238 9.35 -16.34 14.30
N LYS A 239 8.39 -17.14 14.77
CA LYS A 239 8.04 -18.44 14.17
C LYS A 239 7.08 -18.32 12.98
N ALA A 240 6.52 -17.14 12.78
CA ALA A 240 5.56 -16.80 11.73
C ALA A 240 5.62 -15.29 11.46
N LYS A 241 4.94 -14.83 10.40
CA LYS A 241 4.87 -13.40 10.05
C LYS A 241 4.34 -12.59 11.25
N SER A 242 5.17 -11.70 11.79
CA SER A 242 4.79 -10.81 12.90
C SER A 242 3.89 -9.67 12.44
N ILE A 243 4.08 -9.20 11.21
CA ILE A 243 3.23 -8.17 10.60
C ILE A 243 2.22 -8.83 9.66
N ILE A 244 0.96 -8.83 10.07
CA ILE A 244 -0.15 -9.47 9.35
C ILE A 244 -1.02 -8.45 8.59
N ALA A 245 -1.75 -8.92 7.58
CA ALA A 245 -2.71 -8.10 6.83
C ALA A 245 -4.17 -8.41 7.19
N GLU A 246 -4.39 -9.35 8.12
CA GLU A 246 -5.74 -9.74 8.54
C GLU A 246 -6.43 -8.59 9.30
N PRO A 247 -7.65 -8.18 8.88
CA PRO A 247 -8.35 -7.08 9.51
C PRO A 247 -8.93 -7.48 10.87
N GLU A 248 -8.94 -6.53 11.80
CA GLU A 248 -9.85 -6.60 12.95
C GLU A 248 -11.23 -6.13 12.51
N ILE A 249 -12.26 -6.94 12.74
CA ILE A 249 -13.63 -6.62 12.34
C ILE A 249 -14.46 -6.27 13.57
N HIS A 250 -14.96 -5.04 13.60
CA HIS A 250 -15.96 -4.56 14.56
C HIS A 250 -17.33 -4.58 13.88
N GLY A 251 -18.23 -5.43 14.38
CA GLY A 251 -19.43 -5.82 13.64
C GLY A 251 -20.76 -5.27 14.16
N ALA A 252 -21.71 -5.23 13.23
CA ALA A 252 -23.15 -5.23 13.43
C ALA A 252 -23.73 -4.15 14.35
N GLN A 253 -23.17 -2.95 14.31
CA GLN A 253 -23.76 -1.82 15.03
C GLN A 253 -25.13 -1.46 14.40
N PRO A 254 -26.23 -1.51 15.18
CA PRO A 254 -27.53 -1.05 14.72
C PRO A 254 -27.49 0.45 14.44
N LEU A 255 -28.22 0.88 13.42
CA LEU A 255 -28.35 2.30 13.06
C LEU A 255 -29.63 2.94 13.61
N ASP A 256 -30.56 2.10 14.09
CA ASP A 256 -31.83 2.56 14.65
C ASP A 256 -31.59 3.41 15.90
N GLY A 257 -32.07 4.66 15.87
CA GLY A 257 -31.90 5.62 16.97
C GLY A 257 -30.71 6.58 16.82
N ILE A 258 -29.88 6.46 15.78
CA ILE A 258 -28.86 7.46 15.47
C ILE A 258 -29.53 8.63 14.73
N THR A 259 -30.22 9.50 15.47
CA THR A 259 -30.64 10.79 14.94
C THR A 259 -29.39 11.64 14.74
N ALA A 260 -29.09 11.95 13.49
CA ALA A 260 -28.08 12.93 13.11
C ALA A 260 -28.47 14.32 13.65
N SER A 261 -28.15 14.61 14.91
CA SER A 261 -28.02 15.97 15.40
C SER A 261 -26.57 16.41 15.15
N TRP A 262 -26.27 16.71 13.90
CA TRP A 262 -25.04 17.43 13.54
C TRP A 262 -25.48 18.86 13.22
N CYS A 263 -25.22 19.78 14.16
CA CYS A 263 -25.31 21.23 13.93
C CYS A 263 -24.15 21.72 13.08
#